data_AF-A0AAV8DCY1-F1
#
_entry.id   AF-A0AAV8DCY1-F1
#
_cell.length_a   1.000
_cell.length_b   1.000
_cell.length_c   1.000
_cell.angle_alpha   90.00
_cell.angle_beta   90.00
_cell.angle_gamma   90.00
#
_symmetry.space_group_name_H-M   'P 1'
#
loop_
_entity.id
_entity.type
_entity.pdbx_description
1 polymer ?
#
loop_
_entity_poly.entity_id
_entity_poly.type
_entity_poly.pdbx_seq_one_letter_code
_entity_poly.pdbx_strand_id
1 'polypeptide(L)'
;MGYAWEDLNSFYRPTGSTTEVILVWHIATTLFHHQELIPPQQNNDAFKKNREVALALSTYCYYLVVYLPNLLPDEVEWTEKEVYERLRNQIFIIDRSFTQEPTRKDRCDYAMSSITLDVNSVLGKGVKLAKKLVEFAAPPSDVEGQDGNETQVWTMLSEFWAEMMLFIAPSDNVKGHEEILESEELITQLWALFTHAGILTRTKLTEWNSGNQHPSDGRQNSEITEIVNG
;
A
#
# COMPACT_ATOMS: atom_id res chain seq x y z
N MET A 1 -1.77 -18.91 -1.15
CA MET A 1 -1.84 -17.44 -1.09
C MET A 1 -1.49 -16.88 0.29
N GLY A 2 -1.78 -17.57 1.41
CA GLY A 2 -1.42 -17.08 2.76
C GLY A 2 0.09 -16.90 3.04
N TYR A 3 0.94 -17.80 2.56
CA TYR A 3 2.38 -17.76 2.86
C TYR A 3 3.11 -16.51 2.30
N ALA A 4 2.82 -16.11 1.05
CA ALA A 4 3.47 -14.96 0.43
C ALA A 4 3.06 -13.62 1.05
N TRP A 5 1.79 -13.51 1.46
CA TRP A 5 1.27 -12.35 2.18
C TRP A 5 1.87 -12.26 3.58
N GLU A 6 1.96 -13.36 4.32
CA GLU A 6 2.57 -13.38 5.65
C GLU A 6 4.07 -13.06 5.64
N ASP A 7 4.82 -13.50 4.62
CA ASP A 7 6.25 -13.21 4.49
C ASP A 7 6.54 -11.73 4.16
N LEU A 8 5.70 -11.09 3.35
CA LEU A 8 5.80 -9.66 3.08
C LEU A 8 5.26 -8.81 4.25
N ASN A 9 4.18 -9.26 4.90
CA ASN A 9 3.54 -8.57 6.02
C ASN A 9 4.35 -8.68 7.33
N SER A 10 5.02 -9.82 7.58
CA SER A 10 5.96 -9.99 8.69
C SER A 10 7.19 -9.09 8.56
N PHE A 11 7.60 -8.80 7.33
CA PHE A 11 8.72 -7.91 7.05
C PHE A 11 8.39 -6.43 7.29
N TYR A 12 7.11 -6.06 7.20
CA TYR A 12 6.66 -4.70 7.39
C TYR A 12 5.57 -4.62 8.45
N ARG A 13 5.96 -4.93 9.70
CA ARG A 13 5.29 -4.32 10.84
C ARG A 13 5.51 -2.82 10.70
N PRO A 14 4.46 -2.00 10.58
CA PRO A 14 4.64 -0.56 10.47
C PRO A 14 5.12 -0.07 11.83
N THR A 15 6.43 0.06 11.95
CA THR A 15 7.09 0.67 13.10
C THR A 15 7.21 2.19 12.92
N GLY A 16 6.65 2.73 11.83
CA GLY A 16 6.59 4.15 11.49
C GLY A 16 5.15 4.64 11.29
N SER A 17 4.99 5.94 11.03
CA SER A 17 3.69 6.58 10.83
C SER A 17 2.98 6.09 9.57
N THR A 18 1.66 6.33 9.44
CA THR A 18 0.90 6.03 8.22
C THR A 18 1.54 6.67 6.99
N THR A 19 1.98 7.91 7.13
CA THR A 19 2.70 8.64 6.08
C THR A 19 3.95 7.90 5.63
N GLU A 20 4.76 7.41 6.56
CA GLU A 20 5.97 6.65 6.22
C GLU A 20 5.63 5.38 5.45
N VAL A 21 4.58 4.65 5.87
CA VAL A 21 4.10 3.45 5.19
C VAL A 21 3.68 3.78 3.76
N ILE A 22 2.85 4.81 3.56
CA ILE A 22 2.41 5.24 2.22
C ILE A 22 3.63 5.55 1.35
N LEU A 23 4.59 6.34 1.83
CA LEU A 23 5.75 6.73 1.02
C LEU A 23 6.64 5.54 0.66
N VAL A 24 6.94 4.65 1.61
CA VAL A 24 7.75 3.45 1.35
C VAL A 24 7.09 2.58 0.29
N TRP A 25 5.81 2.28 0.45
CA TRP A 25 5.08 1.42 -0.48
C TRP A 25 4.88 2.09 -1.84
N HIS A 26 4.70 3.42 -1.89
CA HIS A 26 4.59 4.16 -3.14
C HIS A 26 5.89 4.10 -3.96
N ILE A 27 7.04 4.30 -3.30
CA ILE A 27 8.35 4.12 -3.92
C ILE A 27 8.50 2.69 -4.44
N ALA A 28 8.16 1.69 -3.62
CA ALA A 28 8.31 0.29 -4.00
C ALA A 28 7.44 -0.08 -5.21
N THR A 29 6.17 0.36 -5.22
CA THR A 29 5.22 0.15 -6.31
C THR A 29 5.72 0.81 -7.61
N THR A 30 6.22 2.05 -7.51
CA THR A 30 6.74 2.80 -8.66
C THR A 30 8.00 2.17 -9.22
N LEU A 31 8.94 1.76 -8.37
CA LEU A 31 10.16 1.08 -8.81
C LEU A 31 9.84 -0.26 -9.47
N PHE A 32 8.98 -1.06 -8.85
CA PHE A 32 8.55 -2.35 -9.38
C PHE A 32 7.89 -2.21 -10.76
N HIS A 33 7.03 -1.20 -10.94
CA HIS A 33 6.42 -0.88 -12.23
C HIS A 33 7.44 -0.71 -13.37
N HIS A 34 8.58 -0.10 -13.08
CA HIS A 34 9.60 0.23 -14.08
C HIS A 34 10.53 -0.92 -14.44
N GLN A 35 10.48 -2.04 -13.70
CA GLN A 35 11.30 -3.22 -13.97
C GLN A 35 10.82 -4.06 -15.17
N GLU A 36 9.57 -3.90 -15.60
CA GLU A 36 9.03 -4.52 -16.83
C GLU A 36 9.38 -6.02 -16.97
N LEU A 37 9.16 -6.80 -15.90
CA LEU A 37 9.64 -8.20 -15.81
C LEU A 37 8.93 -9.14 -16.81
N ILE A 38 7.65 -8.91 -17.11
CA ILE A 38 6.88 -9.69 -18.08
C ILE A 38 6.74 -8.96 -19.43
N PRO A 39 6.97 -9.66 -20.58
CA PRO A 39 6.69 -9.12 -21.91
C PRO A 39 5.20 -8.79 -22.12
N PRO A 40 4.86 -7.73 -22.86
CA PRO A 40 3.46 -7.28 -23.07
C PRO A 40 2.48 -8.35 -23.58
N GLN A 41 2.99 -9.41 -24.21
CA GLN A 41 2.22 -10.50 -24.82
C GLN A 41 1.66 -11.51 -23.80
N GLN A 42 2.19 -11.52 -22.57
CA GLN A 42 1.76 -12.40 -21.47
C GLN A 42 0.80 -11.71 -20.49
N ASN A 43 0.45 -10.44 -20.74
CA ASN A 43 -0.42 -9.65 -19.87
C ASN A 43 -1.90 -10.02 -20.07
N ASN A 44 -2.45 -10.83 -19.17
CA ASN A 44 -3.89 -11.06 -19.10
C ASN A 44 -4.65 -9.81 -18.57
N ASP A 45 -5.97 -9.79 -18.72
CA ASP A 45 -6.79 -8.63 -18.33
C ASP A 45 -6.78 -8.38 -16.81
N ALA A 46 -6.66 -9.43 -15.99
CA ALA A 46 -6.59 -9.30 -14.54
C ALA A 46 -5.31 -8.60 -14.09
N PHE A 47 -4.17 -8.98 -14.67
CA PHE A 47 -2.87 -8.33 -14.47
C PHE A 47 -2.94 -6.83 -14.76
N LYS A 48 -3.49 -6.46 -15.93
CA LYS A 48 -3.61 -5.04 -16.33
C LYS A 48 -4.45 -4.25 -15.34
N LYS A 49 -5.61 -4.78 -14.97
CA LYS A 49 -6.51 -4.15 -13.99
C LYS A 49 -5.86 -3.99 -12.62
N ASN A 50 -5.25 -5.03 -12.08
CA ASN A 50 -4.60 -4.97 -10.76
C ASN A 50 -3.45 -3.98 -10.76
N ARG A 51 -2.64 -3.96 -11.84
CA ARG A 51 -1.58 -2.97 -12.02
C ARG A 51 -2.12 -1.54 -12.08
N GLU A 52 -3.18 -1.30 -12.84
CA GLU A 52 -3.83 0.02 -12.94
C GLU A 52 -4.37 0.48 -11.59
N VAL A 53 -5.09 -0.39 -10.87
CA VAL A 53 -5.63 -0.10 -9.54
C VAL A 53 -4.51 0.21 -8.55
N ALA A 54 -3.47 -0.64 -8.49
CA ALA A 54 -2.33 -0.44 -7.59
C ALA A 54 -1.66 0.92 -7.84
N LEU A 55 -1.39 1.28 -9.10
CA LEU A 55 -0.75 2.55 -9.43
C LEU A 55 -1.64 3.76 -9.14
N ALA A 56 -2.93 3.68 -9.48
CA ALA A 56 -3.89 4.75 -9.24
C ALA A 56 -4.03 5.03 -7.74
N LEU A 57 -4.27 4.00 -6.93
CA LEU A 57 -4.45 4.14 -5.49
C LEU A 57 -3.14 4.51 -4.79
N SER A 58 -2.00 3.97 -5.22
CA SER A 58 -0.69 4.38 -4.72
C SER A 58 -0.43 5.87 -4.94
N THR A 59 -0.71 6.36 -6.15
CA THR A 59 -0.55 7.77 -6.52
C THR A 59 -1.51 8.65 -5.73
N TYR A 60 -2.76 8.20 -5.54
CA TYR A 60 -3.74 8.93 -4.75
C TYR A 60 -3.33 8.99 -3.26
N CYS A 61 -2.84 7.91 -2.67
CA CYS A 61 -2.33 7.92 -1.29
C CYS A 61 -1.11 8.85 -1.16
N TYR A 62 -0.20 8.86 -2.13
CA TYR A 62 0.88 9.85 -2.19
C TYR A 62 0.35 11.28 -2.28
N TYR A 63 -0.68 11.54 -3.09
CA TYR A 63 -1.36 12.84 -3.16
C TYR A 63 -1.92 13.25 -1.79
N LEU A 64 -2.54 12.33 -1.03
CA LEU A 64 -3.00 12.62 0.32
C LEU A 64 -1.86 13.07 1.23
N VAL A 65 -0.70 12.40 1.18
CA VAL A 65 0.49 12.78 1.96
C VAL A 65 0.99 14.18 1.61
N VAL A 66 1.00 14.55 0.33
CA VAL A 66 1.58 15.81 -0.15
C VAL A 66 0.61 16.99 0.03
N TYR A 67 -0.68 16.79 -0.27
CA TYR A 67 -1.64 17.88 -0.44
C TYR A 67 -2.74 17.90 0.63
N LEU A 68 -3.13 16.74 1.17
CA LEU A 68 -4.19 16.61 2.17
C LEU A 68 -3.72 15.88 3.45
N PRO A 69 -2.55 16.23 4.02
CA PRO A 69 -1.95 15.48 5.12
C PRO A 69 -2.81 15.44 6.38
N ASN A 70 -3.66 16.46 6.59
CA ASN A 70 -4.57 16.55 7.73
C ASN A 70 -5.66 15.45 7.75
N LEU A 71 -5.83 14.72 6.63
CA LEU A 71 -6.76 13.59 6.54
C LEU A 71 -6.12 12.27 6.97
N LEU A 72 -4.79 12.22 7.11
CA LEU A 72 -4.09 11.00 7.47
C LEU A 72 -4.23 10.69 8.97
N PRO A 73 -4.12 9.41 9.37
CA PRO A 73 -4.23 8.97 10.77
C PRO A 73 -3.10 9.39 11.70
N ASP A 74 -2.13 10.14 11.20
CA ASP A 74 -0.94 10.50 11.96
C ASP A 74 -1.34 11.62 12.93
N GLU A 75 -1.71 11.24 14.16
CA GLU A 75 -2.16 12.17 15.19
C GLU A 75 -1.12 13.29 15.45
N VAL A 76 -1.58 14.55 15.39
CA VAL A 76 -0.99 15.80 15.95
C VAL A 76 0.49 16.12 15.63
N GLU A 77 1.20 15.35 14.82
CA GLU A 77 2.64 15.55 14.58
C GLU A 77 2.97 16.60 13.50
N TRP A 78 1.98 17.07 12.74
CA TRP A 78 2.18 18.03 11.64
C TRP A 78 2.47 19.47 12.10
N THR A 79 2.24 19.77 13.38
CA THR A 79 2.52 21.10 13.95
C THR A 79 3.98 21.26 14.36
N GLU A 80 4.72 20.16 14.49
CA GLU A 80 6.15 20.19 14.79
C GLU A 80 6.95 20.42 13.51
N LYS A 81 7.65 21.56 13.46
CA LYS A 81 8.50 21.95 12.33
C LYS A 81 9.44 20.85 11.86
N GLU A 82 9.97 20.05 12.79
CA GLU A 82 10.91 18.97 12.47
C GLU A 82 10.26 17.82 11.70
N VAL A 83 9.00 17.46 12.02
CA VAL A 83 8.24 16.43 11.30
C VAL A 83 7.95 16.90 9.88
N TYR A 84 7.47 18.14 9.73
CA TYR A 84 7.20 18.74 8.43
C TYR A 84 8.44 18.80 7.54
N GLU A 85 9.59 19.24 8.08
CA GLU A 85 10.85 19.30 7.31
C GLU A 85 11.37 17.91 6.93
N ARG A 86 11.24 16.91 7.82
CA ARG A 86 11.58 15.52 7.49
C ARG A 86 10.73 15.03 6.33
N LEU A 87 9.41 15.23 6.38
CA LEU A 87 8.52 14.83 5.32
C LEU A 87 8.80 15.56 4.01
N ARG A 88 8.97 16.89 4.07
CA ARG A 88 9.28 17.71 2.89
C ARG A 88 10.55 17.23 2.18
N ASN A 89 11.57 16.86 2.95
CA ASN A 89 12.79 16.29 2.41
C ASN A 89 12.53 14.92 1.73
N GLN A 90 11.73 14.06 2.35
CA GLN A 90 11.33 12.77 1.75
C GLN A 90 10.57 12.97 0.43
N ILE A 91 9.56 13.84 0.40
CA ILE A 91 8.79 14.19 -0.81
C ILE A 91 9.73 14.73 -1.90
N PHE A 92 10.61 15.68 -1.56
CA PHE A 92 11.57 16.24 -2.49
C PHE A 92 12.47 15.18 -3.12
N ILE A 93 12.98 14.23 -2.32
CA ILE A 93 13.80 13.11 -2.78
C ILE A 93 12.98 12.22 -3.73
N ILE A 94 11.74 11.90 -3.38
CA ILE A 94 10.85 11.04 -4.18
C ILE A 94 10.55 11.70 -5.53
N ASP A 95 10.13 12.97 -5.54
CA ASP A 95 9.80 13.68 -6.77
C ASP A 95 11.00 13.76 -7.72
N ARG A 96 12.16 14.12 -7.18
CA ARG A 96 13.41 14.18 -7.94
C ARG A 96 13.79 12.81 -8.52
N SER A 97 13.51 11.74 -7.79
CA SER A 97 13.89 10.39 -8.18
C SER A 97 12.91 9.80 -9.19
N PHE A 98 11.60 10.02 -9.02
CA PHE A 98 10.58 9.17 -9.64
C PHE A 98 9.46 9.90 -10.40
N THR A 99 9.30 11.22 -10.29
CA THR A 99 8.18 11.92 -10.97
C THR A 99 8.59 12.75 -12.20
N GLN A 100 9.88 13.09 -12.34
CA GLN A 100 10.35 13.92 -13.47
C GLN A 100 10.79 13.10 -14.70
N GLU A 101 10.08 13.21 -15.82
CA GLU A 101 10.56 12.74 -17.14
C GLU A 101 11.71 13.64 -17.67
N PRO A 102 12.60 13.18 -18.59
CA PRO A 102 12.63 11.90 -19.32
C PRO A 102 13.52 10.81 -18.70
N THR A 103 14.22 11.09 -17.60
CA THR A 103 15.21 10.17 -16.99
C THR A 103 14.59 9.24 -15.95
N ARG A 104 13.26 9.08 -15.93
CA ARG A 104 12.55 8.34 -14.87
C ARG A 104 12.98 6.88 -14.81
N LYS A 105 13.03 6.17 -15.94
CA LYS A 105 13.48 4.76 -15.99
C LYS A 105 14.93 4.61 -15.54
N ASP A 106 15.85 5.42 -16.08
CA ASP A 106 17.27 5.41 -15.70
C ASP A 106 17.50 5.65 -14.21
N ARG A 107 16.71 6.55 -13.60
CA ARG A 107 16.79 6.82 -12.15
C ARG A 107 16.20 5.71 -11.31
N CYS A 108 15.13 5.05 -11.77
CA CYS A 108 14.61 3.83 -11.14
C CYS A 108 15.66 2.72 -11.17
N ASP A 109 16.29 2.49 -12.32
CA ASP A 109 17.34 1.46 -12.48
C ASP A 109 18.58 1.79 -11.64
N TYR A 110 18.97 3.06 -11.58
CA TYR A 110 20.03 3.52 -10.68
C TYR A 110 19.67 3.29 -9.21
N ALA A 111 18.45 3.64 -8.79
CA ALA A 111 18.00 3.41 -7.40
C ALA A 111 18.00 1.92 -7.05
N MET A 112 17.55 1.06 -7.97
CA MET A 112 17.55 -0.39 -7.80
C MET A 112 18.97 -0.97 -7.76
N SER A 113 19.93 -0.42 -8.50
CA SER A 113 21.33 -0.86 -8.46
C SER A 113 22.16 -0.24 -7.32
N SER A 114 21.67 0.82 -6.69
CA SER A 114 22.38 1.53 -5.62
C SER A 114 22.49 0.70 -4.33
N ILE A 115 23.71 0.57 -3.83
CA ILE A 115 24.05 -0.11 -2.56
C ILE A 115 24.27 0.93 -1.43
N THR A 116 24.44 2.21 -1.79
CA THR A 116 24.85 3.29 -0.87
C THR A 116 23.69 4.04 -0.21
N LEU A 117 22.44 3.65 -0.47
CA LEU A 117 21.29 4.30 0.15
C LEU A 117 21.27 4.02 1.66
N ASP A 118 20.95 5.04 2.44
CA ASP A 118 20.65 4.85 3.86
C ASP A 118 19.43 3.92 3.99
N VAL A 119 19.68 2.69 4.44
CA VAL A 119 18.68 1.63 4.56
C VAL A 119 17.56 1.96 5.55
N ASN A 120 17.77 2.94 6.43
CA ASN A 120 16.77 3.40 7.40
C ASN A 120 15.95 4.58 6.87
N SER A 121 16.38 5.24 5.80
CA SER A 121 15.60 6.28 5.13
C SER A 121 14.38 5.70 4.42
N VAL A 122 13.34 6.52 4.22
CA VAL A 122 12.14 6.13 3.46
C VAL A 122 12.48 5.65 2.05
N LEU A 123 13.42 6.32 1.39
CA LEU A 123 13.92 5.91 0.07
C LEU A 123 14.61 4.53 0.14
N GLY A 124 15.53 4.33 1.09
CA GLY A 124 16.23 3.06 1.24
C GLY A 124 15.30 1.90 1.59
N LYS A 125 14.33 2.15 2.48
CA LYS A 125 13.25 1.22 2.82
C LYS A 125 12.39 0.87 1.60
N GLY A 126 11.97 1.86 0.83
CA GLY A 126 11.20 1.68 -0.41
C GLY A 126 11.95 0.89 -1.48
N VAL A 127 13.23 1.20 -1.71
CA VAL A 127 14.10 0.45 -2.64
C VAL A 127 14.30 -0.99 -2.17
N LYS A 128 14.51 -1.21 -0.87
CA LYS A 128 14.64 -2.55 -0.29
C LYS A 128 13.36 -3.37 -0.50
N LEU A 129 12.20 -2.76 -0.30
CA LEU A 129 10.92 -3.39 -0.57
C LEU A 129 10.74 -3.69 -2.06
N ALA A 130 11.08 -2.76 -2.95
CA ALA A 130 11.04 -2.96 -4.41
C ALA A 130 11.88 -4.17 -4.84
N LYS A 131 13.11 -4.30 -4.33
CA LYS A 131 13.99 -5.45 -4.60
C LYS A 131 13.34 -6.77 -4.24
N LYS A 132 12.68 -6.83 -3.08
CA LYS A 132 11.94 -8.02 -2.65
C LYS A 132 10.74 -8.34 -3.55
N LEU A 133 10.00 -7.31 -4.00
CA LEU A 133 8.90 -7.51 -4.95
C LEU A 133 9.41 -8.09 -6.26
N VAL A 134 10.56 -7.62 -6.75
CA VAL A 134 11.23 -8.16 -7.95
C VAL A 134 11.69 -9.60 -7.72
N GLU A 135 12.37 -9.88 -6.61
CA GLU A 135 12.83 -11.24 -6.25
C GLU A 135 11.65 -12.22 -6.19
N PHE A 136 10.51 -11.80 -5.63
CA PHE A 136 9.31 -12.62 -5.55
C PHE A 136 8.64 -12.81 -6.91
N ALA A 137 8.61 -11.76 -7.75
CA ALA A 137 8.02 -11.80 -9.08
C ALA A 137 8.86 -12.58 -10.09
N ALA A 138 10.19 -12.64 -9.91
CA ALA A 138 11.10 -13.28 -10.83
C ALA A 138 10.78 -14.79 -10.98
N PRO A 139 10.90 -15.35 -12.19
CA PRO A 139 10.75 -16.78 -12.38
C PRO A 139 11.85 -17.54 -11.63
N PRO A 140 11.57 -18.77 -11.14
CA PRO A 140 12.59 -19.59 -10.51
C PRO A 140 13.79 -19.80 -11.45
N SER A 141 15.00 -19.53 -10.97
CA SER A 141 16.22 -19.66 -11.78
C SER A 141 16.51 -21.10 -12.22
N ASP A 142 15.88 -22.08 -11.57
CA ASP A 142 16.16 -23.50 -11.73
C ASP A 142 15.20 -24.23 -12.68
N VAL A 143 14.17 -23.55 -13.23
CA VAL A 143 13.14 -24.18 -14.07
C VAL A 143 12.85 -23.32 -15.30
N GLU A 144 13.40 -23.72 -16.45
CA GLU A 144 13.09 -23.09 -17.75
C GLU A 144 11.60 -23.26 -18.10
N GLY A 145 10.94 -22.16 -18.48
CA GLY A 145 9.56 -22.17 -18.98
C GLY A 145 8.47 -21.98 -17.92
N GLN A 146 8.83 -21.68 -16.67
CA GLN A 146 7.86 -21.31 -15.64
C GLN A 146 7.62 -19.80 -15.63
N ASP A 147 6.35 -19.39 -15.68
CA ASP A 147 5.97 -17.98 -15.56
C ASP A 147 6.29 -17.43 -14.16
N GLY A 148 6.79 -16.20 -14.10
CA GLY A 148 7.06 -15.50 -12.85
C GLY A 148 5.79 -15.17 -12.06
N ASN A 149 5.94 -14.75 -10.81
CA ASN A 149 4.81 -14.41 -9.95
C ASN A 149 4.37 -12.94 -10.07
N GLU A 150 4.74 -12.22 -11.12
CA GLU A 150 4.43 -10.78 -11.24
C GLU A 150 2.93 -10.49 -11.13
N THR A 151 2.08 -11.35 -11.72
CA THR A 151 0.61 -11.23 -11.57
C THR A 151 0.17 -11.29 -10.11
N GLN A 152 0.77 -12.17 -9.31
CA GLN A 152 0.45 -12.29 -7.88
C GLN A 152 0.92 -11.05 -7.12
N VAL A 153 2.08 -10.49 -7.48
CA VAL A 153 2.56 -9.24 -6.89
C VAL A 153 1.62 -8.08 -7.18
N TRP A 154 1.16 -7.93 -8.42
CA TRP A 154 0.21 -6.86 -8.76
C TRP A 154 -1.14 -7.03 -8.07
N THR A 155 -1.64 -8.26 -7.93
CA THR A 155 -2.84 -8.54 -7.13
C THR A 155 -2.64 -8.09 -5.68
N MET A 156 -1.55 -8.51 -5.04
CA MET A 156 -1.22 -8.13 -3.66
C MET A 156 -1.09 -6.61 -3.50
N LEU A 157 -0.40 -5.93 -4.42
CA LEU A 157 -0.27 -4.47 -4.37
C LEU A 157 -1.64 -3.78 -4.51
N SER A 158 -2.51 -4.28 -5.39
CA SER A 158 -3.85 -3.73 -5.56
C SER A 158 -4.71 -3.88 -4.30
N GLU A 159 -4.64 -5.04 -3.64
CA GLU A 159 -5.33 -5.31 -2.39
C GLU A 159 -4.77 -4.44 -1.26
N PHE A 160 -3.44 -4.37 -1.12
CA PHE A 160 -2.78 -3.52 -0.12
C PHE A 160 -3.21 -2.06 -0.24
N TRP A 161 -3.21 -1.49 -1.45
CA TRP A 161 -3.59 -0.08 -1.62
C TRP A 161 -5.09 0.16 -1.40
N ALA A 162 -5.95 -0.81 -1.74
CA ALA A 162 -7.36 -0.75 -1.41
C ALA A 162 -7.58 -0.81 0.11
N GLU A 163 -6.90 -1.71 0.81
CA GLU A 163 -6.91 -1.79 2.27
C GLU A 163 -6.42 -0.49 2.90
N MET A 164 -5.34 0.11 2.38
CA MET A 164 -4.80 1.38 2.87
C MET A 164 -5.84 2.50 2.76
N MET A 165 -6.59 2.56 1.65
CA MET A 165 -7.70 3.51 1.49
C MET A 165 -8.82 3.30 2.52
N LEU A 166 -9.20 2.04 2.77
CA LEU A 166 -10.21 1.70 3.77
C LEU A 166 -9.73 1.97 5.20
N PHE A 167 -8.41 1.91 5.45
CA PHE A 167 -7.80 2.27 6.73
C PHE A 167 -7.74 3.79 6.95
N ILE A 168 -7.40 4.56 5.90
CA ILE A 168 -7.31 6.03 6.00
C ILE A 168 -8.71 6.65 6.18
N ALA A 169 -9.72 6.09 5.51
CA ALA A 169 -11.05 6.70 5.38
C ALA A 169 -11.79 6.97 6.71
N PRO A 170 -11.89 6.03 7.68
CA PRO A 170 -12.49 6.32 8.98
C PRO A 170 -11.68 7.40 9.69
N SER A 171 -12.31 8.48 10.11
CA SER A 171 -11.62 9.63 10.70
C SER A 171 -12.55 10.33 11.69
N ASP A 172 -12.03 10.65 12.87
CA ASP A 172 -12.67 11.48 13.88
C ASP A 172 -12.42 12.98 13.64
N ASN A 173 -11.55 13.32 12.68
CA ASN A 173 -11.31 14.68 12.22
C ASN A 173 -12.47 15.16 11.31
N VAL A 174 -13.66 15.28 11.90
CA VAL A 174 -14.87 15.75 11.23
C VAL A 174 -14.63 17.12 10.59
N LYS A 175 -13.84 18.00 11.21
CA LYS A 175 -13.51 19.33 10.66
C LYS A 175 -12.70 19.28 9.38
N GLY A 176 -11.69 18.41 9.30
CA GLY A 176 -10.90 18.22 8.08
C GLY A 176 -11.73 17.68 6.92
N HIS A 177 -12.70 16.80 7.21
CA HIS A 177 -13.65 16.33 6.20
C HIS A 177 -14.74 17.35 5.87
N GLU A 178 -15.20 18.15 6.84
CA GLU A 178 -16.18 19.24 6.64
C GLU A 178 -15.64 20.35 5.74
N GLU A 179 -14.36 20.72 5.88
CA GLU A 179 -13.69 21.71 5.01
C GLU A 179 -13.57 21.23 3.55
N ILE A 180 -13.65 19.93 3.33
CA ILE A 180 -13.45 19.26 2.04
C ILE A 180 -14.77 18.62 1.56
N LEU A 181 -15.87 18.78 2.29
CA LEU A 181 -17.15 18.10 2.04
C LEU A 181 -17.83 18.55 0.74
N GLU A 182 -17.50 19.75 0.26
CA GLU A 182 -17.94 20.28 -1.04
C GLU A 182 -17.05 19.80 -2.21
N SER A 183 -15.91 19.19 -1.91
CA SER A 183 -15.02 18.64 -2.94
C SER A 183 -15.42 17.19 -3.24
N GLU A 184 -15.43 16.82 -4.52
CA GLU A 184 -15.71 15.45 -4.99
C GLU A 184 -14.55 14.48 -4.69
N GLU A 185 -13.85 14.66 -3.56
CA GLU A 185 -12.69 13.89 -3.15
C GLU A 185 -13.12 12.47 -2.71
N LEU A 186 -12.46 11.46 -3.29
CA LEU A 186 -12.78 10.05 -3.08
C LEU A 186 -12.73 9.66 -1.59
N ILE A 187 -11.73 10.16 -0.86
CA ILE A 187 -11.55 9.82 0.56
C ILE A 187 -12.69 10.34 1.44
N THR A 188 -13.27 11.49 1.09
CA THR A 188 -14.42 12.08 1.80
C THR A 188 -15.69 11.28 1.54
N GLN A 189 -15.89 10.78 0.31
CA GLN A 189 -17.00 9.89 -0.01
C GLN A 189 -16.91 8.58 0.77
N LEU A 190 -15.72 7.97 0.84
CA LEU A 190 -15.49 6.77 1.65
C LEU A 190 -15.75 7.07 3.14
N TRP A 191 -15.19 8.15 3.69
CA TRP A 191 -15.45 8.55 5.07
C TRP A 191 -16.95 8.70 5.38
N ALA A 192 -17.73 9.31 4.49
CA ALA A 192 -19.17 9.48 4.68
C ALA A 192 -19.91 8.13 4.73
N LEU A 193 -19.55 7.19 3.85
CA LEU A 193 -20.11 5.83 3.85
C LEU A 193 -19.78 5.08 5.15
N PHE A 194 -18.52 5.15 5.60
CA PHE A 194 -18.08 4.53 6.84
C PHE A 194 -18.78 5.14 8.06
N THR A 195 -18.95 6.46 8.08
CA THR A 195 -19.68 7.19 9.12
C THR A 195 -21.13 6.75 9.18
N HIS A 196 -21.81 6.65 8.02
CA HIS A 196 -23.18 6.14 7.95
C HIS A 196 -23.29 4.68 8.41
N ALA A 197 -22.28 3.85 8.14
CA ALA A 197 -22.21 2.47 8.63
C ALA A 197 -21.85 2.36 10.13
N GLY A 198 -21.60 3.47 10.83
CA GLY A 198 -21.20 3.49 12.24
C GLY A 198 -19.75 3.13 12.49
N ILE A 199 -18.91 3.10 11.45
CA ILE A 199 -17.48 2.79 11.52
C ILE A 199 -16.70 4.11 11.63
N LEU A 200 -16.54 4.59 12.85
CA LEU A 200 -16.00 5.93 13.14
C LEU A 200 -14.53 5.94 13.53
N THR A 201 -13.98 4.78 13.87
CA THR A 201 -12.61 4.65 14.39
C THR A 201 -11.80 3.69 13.56
N ARG A 202 -10.53 4.06 13.33
CA ARG A 202 -9.55 3.18 12.71
C ARG A 202 -9.16 2.08 13.70
N THR A 203 -9.08 0.83 13.24
CA THR A 203 -8.34 -0.21 13.96
C THR A 203 -6.86 0.15 13.93
N LYS A 204 -6.12 -0.02 15.03
CA LYS A 204 -4.69 0.34 15.04
C LYS A 204 -3.97 -0.46 13.95
N LEU A 205 -3.04 0.16 13.25
CA LEU A 205 -2.29 -0.50 12.16
C LEU A 205 -1.53 -1.75 12.65
N THR A 206 -1.21 -1.82 13.95
CA THR A 206 -0.65 -3.00 14.62
C THR A 206 -1.64 -4.16 14.82
N GLU A 207 -2.93 -3.85 14.93
CA GLU A 207 -4.05 -4.80 15.10
C GLU A 207 -4.65 -5.22 13.75
N TRP A 208 -4.60 -4.35 12.73
CA TRP A 208 -4.97 -4.64 11.34
C TRP A 208 -4.30 -5.91 10.82
N ASN A 209 -2.98 -6.03 11.04
CA ASN A 209 -2.19 -7.18 10.59
C ASN A 209 -2.50 -8.48 11.35
N SER A 210 -3.19 -8.41 12.49
CA SER A 210 -3.55 -9.58 13.30
C SER A 210 -4.92 -10.17 12.91
N GLY A 211 -5.79 -9.37 12.28
CA GLY A 211 -7.17 -9.73 11.95
C GLY A 211 -7.36 -10.53 10.66
N ASN A 212 -6.36 -10.58 9.78
CA ASN A 212 -6.42 -11.30 8.50
C ASN A 212 -6.08 -12.81 8.61
N GLN A 213 -6.12 -13.38 9.82
CA GLN A 213 -6.16 -14.83 10.00
C GLN A 213 -7.57 -15.33 9.69
N HIS A 214 -7.81 -15.71 8.43
CA HIS A 214 -9.00 -16.48 8.09
C HIS A 214 -8.95 -17.81 8.86
N PRO A 215 -10.02 -18.22 9.56
CA PRO A 215 -10.02 -19.48 10.28
C PRO A 215 -9.88 -20.62 9.27
N SER A 216 -8.73 -21.29 9.29
CA SER A 216 -8.57 -22.59 8.64
C SER A 216 -9.42 -23.60 9.39
N ASP A 217 -10.32 -24.22 8.63
CA ASP A 217 -11.40 -25.11 8.98
C ASP A 217 -11.07 -26.17 10.06
N GLY A 218 -12.09 -26.52 10.85
CA GLY A 218 -11.96 -27.61 11.82
C GLY A 218 -12.94 -27.61 12.99
N ARG A 219 -14.25 -27.41 12.75
CA ARG A 219 -15.36 -28.07 13.49
C ARG A 219 -16.72 -27.53 13.02
N GLN A 220 -17.37 -28.29 12.15
CA GLN A 220 -18.82 -28.25 12.05
C GLN A 220 -19.44 -29.35 12.92
N ASN A 221 -20.53 -28.99 13.58
CA ASN A 221 -21.68 -29.83 13.95
C ASN A 221 -21.62 -30.69 15.22
N SER A 222 -22.06 -30.08 16.32
CA SER A 222 -23.12 -30.67 17.15
C SER A 222 -23.77 -29.53 17.95
N GLU A 223 -25.10 -29.40 17.88
CA GLU A 223 -25.97 -28.43 18.59
C GLU A 223 -26.61 -27.32 17.73
N ILE A 224 -27.18 -27.67 16.57
CA ILE A 224 -28.43 -27.02 16.11
C ILE A 224 -29.34 -28.11 15.50
N THR A 225 -29.98 -28.88 16.37
CA THR A 225 -31.23 -29.59 16.07
C THR A 225 -32.14 -29.42 17.27
N GLU A 226 -32.74 -28.24 17.37
CA GLU A 226 -34.03 -28.01 18.03
C GLU A 226 -34.52 -26.65 17.52
N ILE A 227 -35.85 -26.49 17.41
CA ILE A 227 -36.54 -25.37 16.74
C ILE A 227 -36.71 -25.55 15.21
N VAL A 228 -37.23 -26.71 14.77
CA VAL A 228 -38.38 -26.80 13.85
C VAL A 228 -39.07 -28.14 14.11
N ASN A 229 -39.97 -28.15 15.10
CA ASN A 229 -41.09 -29.09 15.23
C ASN A 229 -42.03 -28.51 16.30
N GLY A 230 -42.80 -27.52 15.87
CA GLY A 230 -44.09 -27.12 16.42
C GLY A 230 -45.06 -27.02 15.25
#